data_AF-A0A5N6SFY6-F1
#
_entry.id   AF-A0A5N6SFY6-F1
#
_cell.length_a   1.000
_cell.length_b   1.000
_cell.length_c   1.000
_cell.angle_alpha   90.00
_cell.angle_beta   90.00
_cell.angle_gamma   90.00
#
_symmetry.space_group_name_H-M   'P 1'
#
loop_
_entity.id
_entity.type
_entity.pdbx_description
1 polymer ?
#
loop_
_entity_poly.entity_id
_entity_poly.type
_entity_poly.pdbx_seq_one_letter_code
_entity_poly.pdbx_strand_id
1 'polypeptide(L)'
;MRSMIPDYAAEFDKYTGIGFTHGDLNAHNIMTTDEFHLTGVIDWDWMSVAPLPAIIHHPWFIADVPGWNNDGVLEGESFAMDRLYLESSIWKREISHHLPLTVSTLLKNSRKRLFFQSAFHYKDIHERFVKMHCPWTVDNFRAARSQLHHVLHLYPELESEGVQQTKDLLRKAE
;
A
#
# COMPACT_ATOMS: atom_id res chain seq x y z
N MET A 1 -7.76 -3.43 -18.69
CA MET A 1 -7.81 -3.24 -17.23
C MET A 1 -8.16 -1.78 -16.93
N ARG A 2 -9.35 -1.50 -16.40
CA ARG A 2 -9.62 -0.14 -15.85
C ARG A 2 -8.56 0.15 -14.78
N SER A 3 -8.25 1.43 -14.54
CA SER A 3 -7.42 1.81 -13.39
C SER A 3 -7.96 1.10 -12.15
N MET A 4 -7.08 0.42 -11.39
CA MET A 4 -7.46 -0.20 -10.13
C MET A 4 -7.49 0.82 -8.98
N ILE A 5 -7.01 2.04 -9.22
CA ILE A 5 -6.99 3.11 -8.21
C ILE A 5 -8.37 3.35 -7.59
N PRO A 6 -9.48 3.45 -8.35
CA PRO A 6 -10.81 3.63 -7.76
C PRO A 6 -11.19 2.52 -6.78
N ASP A 7 -10.81 1.26 -7.06
CA ASP A 7 -11.13 0.11 -6.19
C ASP A 7 -10.40 0.17 -4.84
N TYR A 8 -9.25 0.85 -4.78
CA TYR A 8 -8.46 1.02 -3.56
C TYR A 8 -8.66 2.36 -2.85
N ALA A 9 -9.07 3.40 -3.58
CA ALA A 9 -9.07 4.78 -3.09
C ALA A 9 -10.46 5.42 -2.98
N ALA A 10 -11.42 5.07 -3.83
CA ALA A 10 -12.66 5.86 -3.97
C ALA A 10 -13.51 5.92 -2.68
N GLU A 11 -13.52 4.85 -1.87
CA GLU A 11 -14.21 4.85 -0.57
C GLU A 11 -13.64 5.91 0.40
N PHE A 12 -12.38 6.29 0.19
CA PHE A 12 -11.61 7.16 1.07
C PHE A 12 -11.52 8.62 0.57
N ASP A 13 -12.07 8.94 -0.60
CA ASP A 13 -12.08 10.31 -1.14
C ASP A 13 -12.88 11.30 -0.26
N LYS A 14 -13.77 10.78 0.59
CA LYS A 14 -14.48 11.58 1.61
C LYS A 14 -13.55 12.16 2.69
N TYR A 15 -12.34 11.64 2.86
CA TYR A 15 -11.37 12.12 3.82
C TYR A 15 -10.46 13.17 3.17
N THR A 16 -10.77 14.45 3.38
CA THR A 16 -10.04 15.58 2.78
C THR A 16 -8.84 16.06 3.59
N GLY A 17 -8.60 15.46 4.76
CA GLY A 17 -7.48 15.80 5.63
C GLY A 17 -6.13 15.49 4.96
N ILE A 18 -5.12 16.29 5.32
CA ILE A 18 -3.72 16.08 4.96
C ILE A 18 -2.88 16.05 6.23
N GLY A 19 -1.75 15.34 6.20
CA GLY A 19 -0.82 15.32 7.32
C GLY A 19 0.54 14.79 6.90
N PHE A 20 1.40 14.57 7.89
CA PHE A 20 2.75 14.06 7.68
C PHE A 20 2.77 12.53 7.84
N THR A 21 3.41 11.85 6.91
CA THR A 21 3.87 10.47 7.09
C THR A 21 5.37 10.44 7.38
N HIS A 22 5.81 9.45 8.14
CA HIS A 22 7.22 9.19 8.43
C HIS A 22 8.01 8.72 7.21
N GLY A 23 7.35 8.02 6.27
CA GLY A 23 7.99 7.40 5.11
C GLY A 23 8.61 6.02 5.39
N ASP A 24 9.30 5.86 6.52
CA ASP A 24 9.93 4.59 6.91
C ASP A 24 9.71 4.21 8.40
N LEU A 25 8.44 4.08 8.82
CA LEU A 25 8.13 3.74 10.21
C LEU A 25 8.25 2.23 10.47
N ASN A 26 9.48 1.74 10.60
CA ASN A 26 9.81 0.38 11.02
C ASN A 26 10.23 0.33 12.50
N ALA A 27 10.45 -0.87 13.05
CA ALA A 27 10.73 -1.06 14.48
C ALA A 27 12.04 -0.40 14.94
N HIS A 28 13.04 -0.27 14.06
CA HIS A 28 14.33 0.36 14.40
C HIS A 28 14.21 1.87 14.59
N ASN A 29 13.16 2.49 14.03
CA ASN A 29 12.88 3.92 14.14
C ASN A 29 12.01 4.27 15.36
N ILE A 30 11.73 3.30 16.23
CA ILE A 30 10.96 3.46 17.46
C ILE A 30 11.86 3.24 18.67
N MET A 31 11.90 4.22 19.57
CA MET A 31 12.62 4.14 20.84
C MET A 31 11.68 3.81 21.98
N THR A 32 12.11 2.91 22.88
CA THR A 32 11.35 2.53 24.07
C THR A 32 12.21 2.57 25.33
N THR A 33 11.58 2.65 26.51
CA THR A 33 12.22 2.29 27.78
C THR A 33 12.33 0.77 27.95
N ASP A 34 13.00 0.33 29.01
CA ASP A 34 13.09 -1.09 29.39
C ASP A 34 11.72 -1.69 29.72
N GLU A 35 10.74 -0.88 30.12
CA GLU A 35 9.35 -1.27 30.34
C GLU A 35 8.47 -1.15 29.09
N PHE A 36 9.06 -0.99 27.89
CA PHE A 36 8.37 -0.85 26.60
C PHE A 36 7.49 0.41 26.47
N HIS A 37 7.76 1.46 27.23
CA HIS A 37 7.11 2.75 26.99
C HIS A 37 7.76 3.46 25.81
N LEU A 38 6.96 3.92 24.84
CA LEU A 38 7.41 4.73 23.71
C LEU A 38 8.04 6.04 24.20
N THR A 39 9.30 6.30 23.84
CA THR A 39 10.03 7.53 24.21
C THR A 39 10.33 8.42 23.02
N GLY A 40 10.37 7.88 21.81
CA GLY A 40 10.69 8.66 20.62
C GLY A 40 10.46 7.92 19.31
N VAL A 41 10.37 8.71 18.24
CA VAL A 41 10.37 8.25 16.85
C VAL A 41 11.46 9.05 16.13
N ILE A 42 12.39 8.36 15.48
CA ILE A 42 13.59 8.92 14.86
C ILE A 42 13.63 8.64 13.35
N ASP A 43 14.59 9.23 12.63
CA ASP A 43 14.79 9.02 11.18
C ASP A 43 13.64 9.51 10.30
N TRP A 44 13.37 10.82 10.39
CA TRP A 44 12.30 11.48 9.66
C TRP A 44 12.71 11.97 8.26
N ASP A 45 13.84 11.51 7.71
CA ASP A 45 14.39 12.02 6.45
C ASP A 45 13.47 11.73 5.25
N TRP A 46 12.62 10.70 5.36
CA TRP A 46 11.65 10.30 4.35
C TRP A 46 10.25 10.86 4.60
N MET A 47 10.13 11.87 5.47
CA MET A 47 8.84 12.47 5.75
C MET A 47 8.22 13.09 4.50
N SER A 48 6.90 12.95 4.36
CA SER A 48 6.16 13.60 3.28
C SER A 48 4.77 14.01 3.71
N VAL A 49 4.20 14.98 3.00
CA VAL A 49 2.80 15.38 3.16
C VAL A 49 1.94 14.50 2.28
N ALA A 50 0.91 13.88 2.86
CA ALA A 50 0.01 13.01 2.12
C ALA A 50 -1.43 13.07 2.66
N PRO A 51 -2.43 12.65 1.87
CA PRO A 51 -3.81 12.54 2.30
C PRO A 51 -3.97 11.63 3.51
N LEU A 52 -4.95 11.93 4.37
CA LEU A 52 -5.20 11.20 5.61
C LEU A 52 -5.29 9.67 5.43
N PRO A 53 -5.96 9.12 4.40
CA PRO A 53 -6.02 7.67 4.19
C PRO A 53 -4.66 7.03 3.86
N ALA A 54 -3.72 7.81 3.34
CA ALA A 54 -2.37 7.37 2.98
C ALA A 54 -1.40 7.43 4.17
N ILE A 55 -1.62 8.31 5.15
CA ILE A 55 -0.75 8.41 6.33
C ILE A 55 -1.25 7.55 7.50
N ILE A 56 -2.54 7.22 7.54
CA ILE A 56 -3.11 6.34 8.57
C ILE A 56 -3.09 4.89 8.09
N HIS A 57 -2.04 4.19 8.50
CA HIS A 57 -1.90 2.76 8.32
C HIS A 57 -1.25 2.09 9.54
N HIS A 58 -1.35 0.77 9.62
CA HIS A 58 -0.61 0.02 10.63
C HIS A 58 0.91 0.26 10.47
N PRO A 59 1.69 0.35 11.57
CA PRO A 59 3.14 0.33 11.48
C PRO A 59 3.63 -0.89 10.72
N TRP A 60 4.70 -0.75 9.94
CA TRP A 60 5.19 -1.79 9.02
C TRP A 60 5.43 -3.13 9.68
N PHE A 61 5.96 -3.10 10.91
CA PHE A 61 6.28 -4.30 11.68
C PHE A 61 5.07 -5.09 12.18
N ILE A 62 3.85 -4.51 12.15
CA ILE A 62 2.60 -5.24 12.43
C ILE A 62 1.62 -5.24 11.26
N ALA A 63 1.89 -4.51 10.17
CA ALA A 63 0.96 -4.34 9.06
C ALA A 63 0.69 -5.63 8.26
N ASP A 64 1.64 -6.56 8.24
CA ASP A 64 1.51 -7.88 7.59
C ASP A 64 1.14 -7.73 6.10
N VAL A 65 1.91 -6.90 5.41
CA VAL A 65 1.75 -6.62 3.98
C VAL A 65 2.36 -7.78 3.18
N PRO A 66 1.63 -8.40 2.23
CA PRO A 66 2.20 -9.49 1.43
C PRO A 66 3.46 -9.06 0.67
N GLY A 67 4.54 -9.82 0.84
CA GLY A 67 5.85 -9.51 0.22
C GLY A 67 6.72 -8.56 1.04
N TRP A 68 6.24 -8.10 2.19
CA TRP A 68 7.07 -7.45 3.20
C TRP A 68 7.54 -8.47 4.22
N ASN A 69 8.84 -8.49 4.53
CA ASN A 69 9.42 -9.39 5.51
C ASN A 69 9.96 -8.56 6.68
N ASN A 70 9.39 -8.75 7.85
CA ASN A 70 9.95 -8.19 9.08
C ASN A 70 11.10 -9.07 9.55
N ASP A 71 12.17 -8.44 10.03
CA ASP A 71 13.32 -9.16 10.57
C ASP A 71 12.89 -10.07 11.73
N GLY A 72 13.35 -11.31 11.70
CA GLY A 72 13.08 -12.30 12.76
C GLY A 72 11.67 -12.89 12.75
N VAL A 73 10.82 -12.60 11.76
CA VAL A 73 9.46 -13.16 11.64
C VAL A 73 9.49 -14.42 10.77
N LEU A 74 8.94 -15.52 11.29
CA LEU A 74 8.88 -16.80 10.57
C LEU A 74 7.73 -16.83 9.55
N GLU A 75 7.87 -17.68 8.54
CA GLU A 75 6.80 -17.89 7.55
C GLU A 75 5.53 -18.41 8.23
N GLY A 76 4.41 -17.71 8.02
CA GLY A 76 3.11 -18.04 8.61
C GLY A 76 2.80 -17.31 9.92
N GLU A 77 3.76 -16.62 10.53
CA GLU A 77 3.48 -15.73 11.65
C GLU A 77 2.71 -14.48 11.19
N SER A 78 1.78 -14.02 12.03
CA SER A 78 0.95 -12.85 11.75
C SER A 78 0.69 -12.04 13.01
N PHE A 79 0.73 -10.72 12.86
CA PHE A 79 0.45 -9.75 13.93
C PHE A 79 -1.04 -9.37 14.01
N ALA A 80 -1.93 -10.33 13.71
CA ALA A 80 -3.37 -10.07 13.65
C ALA A 80 -3.93 -9.56 14.97
N MET A 81 -3.48 -10.15 16.09
CA MET A 81 -3.90 -9.73 17.43
C MET A 81 -3.35 -8.34 17.79
N ASP A 82 -2.11 -8.04 17.41
CA ASP A 82 -1.50 -6.72 17.66
C ASP A 82 -2.21 -5.62 16.87
N ARG A 83 -2.54 -5.87 15.61
CA ARG A 83 -3.35 -4.96 14.79
C ARG A 83 -4.72 -4.71 15.42
N LEU A 84 -5.42 -5.78 15.84
CA LEU A 84 -6.73 -5.66 16.50
C LEU A 84 -6.63 -4.91 17.82
N TYR A 85 -5.56 -5.13 18.59
CA TYR A 85 -5.31 -4.40 19.82
C TYR A 85 -5.11 -2.91 19.56
N LEU A 86 -4.29 -2.54 18.57
CA LEU A 86 -4.04 -1.15 18.20
C LEU A 86 -5.32 -0.45 17.73
N GLU A 87 -6.06 -1.09 16.82
CA GLU A 87 -7.36 -0.61 16.32
C GLU A 87 -8.35 -0.36 17.47
N SER A 88 -8.49 -1.34 18.36
CA SER A 88 -9.40 -1.27 19.51
C SER A 88 -8.99 -0.18 20.50
N SER A 89 -7.68 0.00 20.71
CA SER A 89 -7.14 0.99 21.64
C SER A 89 -7.38 2.42 21.15
N ILE A 90 -7.17 2.66 19.85
CA ILE A 90 -7.48 3.95 19.22
C ILE A 90 -8.98 4.22 19.25
N TRP A 91 -9.80 3.23 18.89
CA TRP A 91 -11.26 3.35 18.90
C TRP A 91 -11.81 3.70 20.30
N LYS A 92 -11.33 3.01 21.35
CA LYS A 92 -11.73 3.31 22.74
C LYS A 92 -11.39 4.75 23.12
N ARG A 93 -10.24 5.25 22.68
CA ARG A 93 -9.79 6.61 22.95
C ARG A 93 -10.61 7.65 22.18
N GLU A 94 -10.93 7.40 20.91
CA GLU A 94 -11.82 8.26 20.15
C GLU A 94 -13.19 8.38 20.85
N ILE A 95 -13.75 7.26 21.32
CA ILE A 95 -15.01 7.28 22.07
C ILE A 95 -14.89 8.01 23.41
N SER A 96 -13.89 7.69 24.22
CA SER A 96 -13.77 8.29 25.57
C SER A 96 -13.59 9.82 25.50
N HIS A 97 -12.98 10.31 24.42
CA HIS A 97 -12.77 11.73 24.18
C HIS A 97 -13.84 12.38 23.27
N HIS A 98 -14.90 11.66 22.89
CA HIS A 98 -15.96 12.15 22.01
C HIS A 98 -15.45 12.69 20.65
N LEU A 99 -14.40 12.04 20.12
CA LEU A 99 -13.79 12.37 18.83
C LEU A 99 -14.49 11.63 17.68
N PRO A 100 -14.41 12.14 16.43
CA PRO A 100 -14.80 11.39 15.25
C PRO A 100 -14.02 10.07 15.15
N LEU A 101 -14.66 9.00 14.69
CA LEU A 101 -14.06 7.67 14.53
C LEU A 101 -13.14 7.55 13.29
N THR A 102 -12.37 8.60 12.99
CA THR A 102 -11.64 8.73 11.73
C THR A 102 -10.42 7.82 11.70
N VAL A 103 -9.60 7.84 12.75
CA VAL A 103 -8.33 7.11 12.79
C VAL A 103 -8.59 5.61 12.89
N SER A 104 -9.48 5.18 13.78
CA SER A 104 -9.82 3.76 13.91
C SER A 104 -10.41 3.17 12.62
N THR A 105 -11.31 3.90 11.96
CA THR A 105 -11.91 3.46 10.69
C THR A 105 -10.86 3.33 9.58
N LEU A 106 -9.99 4.33 9.43
CA LEU A 106 -8.94 4.30 8.41
C LEU A 106 -7.93 3.19 8.70
N LEU A 107 -7.54 3.01 9.96
CA LEU A 107 -6.54 2.01 10.36
C LEU A 107 -7.02 0.58 10.07
N LYS A 108 -8.26 0.25 10.44
CA LYS A 108 -8.87 -1.06 10.22
C LYS A 108 -8.81 -1.53 8.77
N ASN A 109 -8.97 -0.60 7.82
CA ASN A 109 -8.97 -0.90 6.39
C ASN A 109 -7.64 -0.59 5.70
N SER A 110 -6.58 -0.27 6.47
CA SER A 110 -5.35 0.27 5.90
C SER A 110 -4.49 -0.75 5.17
N ARG A 111 -4.50 -2.03 5.57
CA ARG A 111 -3.66 -3.09 4.97
C ARG A 111 -3.74 -3.13 3.44
N LYS A 112 -4.96 -3.07 2.88
CA LYS A 112 -5.16 -3.10 1.41
C LYS A 112 -4.59 -1.85 0.73
N ARG A 113 -4.79 -0.68 1.34
CA ARG A 113 -4.25 0.59 0.82
C ARG A 113 -2.74 0.60 0.88
N LEU A 114 -2.17 0.20 2.02
CA LEU A 114 -0.73 0.11 2.21
C LEU A 114 -0.11 -0.90 1.23
N PHE A 115 -0.72 -2.08 1.04
CA PHE A 115 -0.27 -3.06 0.04
C PHE A 115 -0.23 -2.47 -1.37
N PHE A 116 -1.33 -1.82 -1.80
CA PHE A 116 -1.39 -1.19 -3.11
C PHE A 116 -0.34 -0.08 -3.28
N GLN A 117 -0.23 0.83 -2.32
CA GLN A 117 0.74 1.94 -2.36
C GLN A 117 2.18 1.43 -2.38
N SER A 118 2.46 0.39 -1.61
CA SER A 118 3.81 -0.16 -1.45
C SER A 118 4.25 -1.00 -2.64
N ALA A 119 3.32 -1.56 -3.40
CA ALA A 119 3.60 -2.30 -4.63
C ALA A 119 4.27 -1.45 -5.73
N PHE A 120 4.26 -0.11 -5.60
CA PHE A 120 4.98 0.78 -6.51
C PHE A 120 6.47 0.99 -6.13
N HIS A 121 6.85 0.65 -4.90
CA HIS A 121 8.15 0.99 -4.33
C HIS A 121 8.97 -0.22 -3.91
N TYR A 122 8.33 -1.33 -3.54
CA TYR A 122 9.01 -2.53 -3.04
C TYR A 122 8.85 -3.69 -4.00
N LYS A 123 9.98 -4.24 -4.44
CA LYS A 123 10.03 -5.34 -5.43
C LYS A 123 9.21 -6.56 -5.01
N ASP A 124 9.42 -7.06 -3.79
CA ASP A 124 8.78 -8.30 -3.36
C ASP A 124 7.26 -8.11 -3.16
N ILE A 125 6.84 -6.94 -2.67
CA ILE A 125 5.43 -6.55 -2.60
C ILE A 125 4.85 -6.44 -4.01
N HIS A 126 5.57 -5.83 -4.94
CA HIS A 126 5.18 -5.72 -6.35
C HIS A 126 4.97 -7.09 -7.00
N GLU A 127 5.89 -8.03 -6.80
CA GLU A 127 5.76 -9.40 -7.33
C GLU A 127 4.51 -10.10 -6.78
N ARG A 128 4.23 -9.95 -5.48
CA ARG A 128 2.99 -10.48 -4.87
C ARG A 128 1.75 -9.81 -5.44
N PHE A 129 1.79 -8.50 -5.64
CA PHE A 129 0.71 -7.72 -6.22
C PHE A 129 0.39 -8.16 -7.65
N VAL A 130 1.40 -8.26 -8.51
CA VAL A 130 1.26 -8.73 -9.90
C VAL A 130 0.72 -10.15 -9.94
N LYS A 131 1.24 -11.04 -9.10
CA LYS A 131 0.74 -12.43 -9.03
C LYS A 131 -0.74 -12.50 -8.65
N MET A 132 -1.20 -11.61 -7.76
CA MET A 132 -2.58 -11.61 -7.27
C MET A 132 -3.56 -10.90 -8.20
N HIS A 133 -3.16 -9.78 -8.79
CA HIS A 133 -4.07 -8.87 -9.51
C HIS A 133 -3.81 -8.76 -11.01
N CYS A 134 -2.61 -9.10 -11.46
CA CYS A 134 -2.21 -9.03 -12.87
C CYS A 134 -1.63 -10.37 -13.36
N PRO A 135 -2.31 -11.52 -13.13
CA PRO A 135 -1.79 -12.81 -13.55
C PRO A 135 -1.61 -12.85 -15.07
N TRP A 136 -0.57 -13.55 -15.51
CA TRP A 136 -0.21 -13.68 -16.93
C TRP A 136 -1.13 -14.68 -17.63
N THR A 137 -2.39 -14.30 -17.83
CA THR A 137 -3.41 -15.09 -18.54
C THR A 137 -3.63 -14.57 -19.95
N VAL A 138 -4.04 -15.44 -20.87
CA VAL A 138 -4.33 -15.07 -22.27
C VAL A 138 -5.31 -13.89 -22.36
N ASP A 139 -6.34 -13.87 -21.51
CA ASP A 139 -7.31 -12.77 -21.47
C ASP A 139 -6.69 -11.46 -20.98
N ASN A 140 -5.80 -11.50 -20.00
CA ASN A 140 -5.08 -10.31 -19.53
C ASN A 140 -4.12 -9.77 -20.59
N PHE A 141 -3.42 -10.65 -21.32
CA PHE A 141 -2.58 -10.25 -22.45
C PHE A 141 -3.40 -9.61 -23.57
N ARG A 142 -4.55 -10.19 -23.92
CA ARG A 142 -5.47 -9.62 -24.91
C ARG A 142 -5.99 -8.24 -24.48
N ALA A 143 -6.36 -8.10 -23.21
CA ALA A 143 -6.82 -6.83 -22.65
C ALA A 143 -5.71 -5.77 -22.64
N ALA A 144 -4.49 -6.14 -22.23
CA ALA A 144 -3.33 -5.25 -22.22
C ALA A 144 -2.97 -4.77 -23.64
N ARG A 145 -2.99 -5.67 -24.63
CA ARG A 145 -2.77 -5.32 -26.04
C ARG A 145 -3.79 -4.34 -26.57
N SER A 146 -5.07 -4.57 -26.28
CA SER A 146 -6.16 -3.67 -26.68
C SER A 146 -5.98 -2.27 -26.08
N GLN A 147 -5.58 -2.19 -24.79
CA GLN A 147 -5.33 -0.91 -24.14
C GLN A 147 -4.09 -0.20 -24.65
N LEU A 148 -2.99 -0.93 -24.88
CA LEU A 148 -1.78 -0.35 -25.46
C LEU A 148 -2.09 0.24 -26.85
N HIS A 149 -2.83 -0.49 -27.68
CA HIS A 149 -3.26 0.00 -28.99
C HIS A 149 -4.13 1.27 -28.87
N HIS A 150 -5.05 1.31 -27.90
CA HIS A 150 -5.88 2.49 -27.66
C HIS A 150 -5.04 3.70 -27.22
N VAL A 151 -4.09 3.52 -26.30
CA VAL A 151 -3.19 4.58 -25.84
C VAL A 151 -2.34 5.12 -26.98
N LEU A 152 -1.71 4.25 -27.78
CA LEU A 152 -0.87 4.67 -28.91
C LEU A 152 -1.68 5.31 -30.05
N HIS A 153 -2.96 4.96 -30.18
CA HIS A 153 -3.85 5.66 -31.11
C HIS A 153 -4.14 7.10 -30.67
N LEU A 154 -4.31 7.33 -29.36
CA LEU A 154 -4.55 8.66 -28.80
C LEU A 154 -3.27 9.50 -28.71
N TYR A 155 -2.13 8.85 -28.47
CA TYR A 155 -0.83 9.47 -28.22
C TYR A 155 0.26 8.80 -29.09
N PRO A 156 0.23 9.00 -30.42
CA PRO A 156 1.15 8.35 -31.34
C PRO A 156 2.62 8.72 -31.09
N GLU A 157 2.88 9.86 -30.46
CA GLU A 157 4.23 10.31 -30.06
C GLU A 157 4.89 9.44 -28.99
N LEU A 158 4.11 8.61 -28.28
CA LEU A 158 4.66 7.66 -27.30
C LEU A 158 5.30 6.42 -27.97
N GLU A 159 5.09 6.24 -29.28
CA GLU A 159 5.67 5.15 -30.06
C GLU A 159 7.20 5.23 -30.02
N SER A 160 7.82 4.28 -29.33
CA SER A 160 9.24 4.28 -28.98
C SER A 160 9.78 2.85 -28.88
N GLU A 161 11.09 2.71 -28.72
CA GLU A 161 11.73 1.40 -28.57
C GLU A 161 11.15 0.60 -27.37
N GLY A 162 10.86 1.27 -26.25
CA GLY A 162 10.22 0.64 -25.08
C GLY A 162 8.81 0.13 -25.37
N VAL A 163 8.05 0.83 -26.22
CA VAL A 163 6.73 0.36 -26.69
C VAL A 163 6.88 -0.88 -27.56
N GLN A 164 7.90 -0.95 -28.42
CA GLN A 164 8.15 -2.12 -29.25
C GLN A 164 8.48 -3.35 -28.40
N GLN A 165 9.33 -3.21 -27.39
CA GLN A 165 9.62 -4.29 -26.42
C GLN A 165 8.35 -4.79 -25.73
N THR A 166 7.45 -3.86 -25.34
CA THR A 166 6.15 -4.20 -24.74
C THR A 166 5.27 -4.96 -25.73
N LYS A 167 5.18 -4.51 -26.99
CA LYS A 167 4.42 -5.21 -28.04
C LYS A 167 4.93 -6.63 -28.24
N ASP A 168 6.24 -6.83 -28.24
CA ASP A 168 6.86 -8.15 -28.42
C ASP A 168 6.61 -9.06 -27.23
N LEU A 169 6.63 -8.54 -25.99
CA LEU A 169 6.21 -9.29 -24.81
C LEU A 169 4.75 -9.74 -24.90
N LEU A 170 3.85 -8.86 -25.35
CA LEU A 170 2.43 -9.17 -25.49
C LEU A 170 2.13 -10.19 -26.60
N ARG A 171 3.03 -10.39 -27.56
CA ARG A 171 2.92 -11.39 -28.63
C ARG A 171 3.38 -12.79 -28.19
N LYS A 172 4.26 -12.90 -27.19
CA LYS A 172 4.79 -14.20 -26.70
C LYS A 172 3.78 -15.01 -25.88
N ALA A 173 2.61 -14.45 -25.60
CA ALA A 173 1.57 -15.06 -24.76
C ALA A 173 0.42 -15.71 -25.56
N GLU A 174 0.61 -15.90 -26.87
CA GLU A 174 -0.23 -16.71 -27.77
C GLU A 174 0.31 -18.15 -27.85
#